data_AF-A0A401LSF0-F1
#
_entry.id   AF-A0A401LSF0-F1
#
_cell.length_a   1.000
_cell.length_b   1.000
_cell.length_c   1.000
_cell.angle_alpha   90.00
_cell.angle_beta   90.00
_cell.angle_gamma   90.00
#
_symmetry.space_group_name_H-M   'P 1'
#
loop_
_entity.id
_entity.type
_entity.pdbx_description
1 polymer ?
#
loop_
_entity_poly.entity_id
_entity_poly.type
_entity_poly.pdbx_seq_one_letter_code
_entity_poly.pdbx_strand_id
1 'polypeptide(L)'
;MIEIPYEPDSYYIFDRGYNNFKMLYKIAYFVVRAQKSLQYKSIKWKRRLPKNVLSEASVLLTGFYPKQYYLEPLRLVKYWDEEKEREFTFITNAMHISAFQVAELYKNRWQVELFFQKAQAAP
;
A
#
# COMPACT_ATOMS: atom_id res chain seq x y z
N MET A 1 -0.93 -27.60 -3.93
CA MET A 1 -0.99 -26.26 -3.29
C MET A 1 -2.22 -25.59 -3.89
N ILE A 2 -3.20 -25.18 -3.09
CA ILE A 2 -4.40 -24.51 -3.60
C ILE A 2 -3.98 -23.08 -3.96
N GLU A 3 -3.90 -22.77 -5.25
CA GLU A 3 -3.72 -21.40 -5.72
C GLU A 3 -5.07 -20.71 -5.72
N ILE A 4 -5.22 -19.66 -4.90
CA ILE A 4 -6.40 -18.80 -4.94
C ILE A 4 -6.19 -17.84 -6.11
N PRO A 5 -7.04 -17.87 -7.16
CA PRO A 5 -6.90 -16.95 -8.27
C PRO A 5 -7.07 -15.51 -7.80
N TYR A 6 -6.33 -14.58 -8.41
CA TYR A 6 -6.52 -13.17 -8.14
C TYR A 6 -7.76 -12.68 -8.87
N GLU A 7 -8.68 -12.08 -8.11
CA GLU A 7 -9.88 -11.47 -8.64
C GLU A 7 -9.51 -10.13 -9.31
N PRO A 8 -9.86 -9.93 -10.59
CA PRO A 8 -9.71 -8.65 -11.26
C PRO A 8 -10.40 -7.52 -10.48
N ASP A 9 -9.89 -6.31 -10.62
CA ASP A 9 -10.42 -5.08 -10.00
C ASP A 9 -10.51 -5.09 -8.46
N SER A 10 -9.94 -6.10 -7.81
CA SER A 10 -9.90 -6.19 -6.35
C SER A 10 -8.67 -5.49 -5.77
N TYR A 11 -8.81 -5.03 -4.52
CA TYR A 11 -7.74 -4.36 -3.78
C TYR A 11 -7.12 -5.30 -2.74
N TYR A 12 -5.85 -5.61 -2.94
CA TYR A 12 -5.06 -6.44 -2.04
C TYR A 12 -4.25 -5.57 -1.08
N ILE A 13 -4.57 -5.67 0.22
CA ILE A 13 -3.99 -4.81 1.26
C ILE A 13 -2.96 -5.59 2.07
N PHE A 14 -1.72 -5.11 2.08
CA PHE A 14 -0.60 -5.74 2.76
C PHE A 14 0.01 -4.82 3.82
N ASP A 15 0.34 -5.39 4.98
CA ASP A 15 1.09 -4.69 6.02
C ASP A 15 2.61 -4.70 5.76
N ARG A 16 3.36 -3.98 6.59
CA ARG A 16 4.80 -3.70 6.50
C ARG A 16 5.61 -4.84 5.86
N GLY A 17 6.42 -4.47 4.87
CA GLY A 17 7.53 -5.31 4.41
C GLY A 17 7.16 -6.38 3.40
N TYR A 18 5.97 -6.31 2.80
CA TYR A 18 5.67 -7.10 1.63
C TYR A 18 6.53 -6.64 0.44
N ASN A 19 7.71 -7.25 0.31
CA ASN A 19 8.72 -6.89 -0.68
C ASN A 19 8.73 -7.83 -1.89
N ASN A 20 7.73 -8.72 -2.02
CA ASN A 20 7.62 -9.61 -3.18
C ASN A 20 6.94 -8.89 -4.35
N PHE A 21 7.69 -7.96 -4.95
CA PHE A 21 7.24 -7.15 -6.09
C PHE A 21 6.93 -7.99 -7.33
N LYS A 22 7.52 -9.19 -7.46
CA LYS A 22 7.19 -10.15 -8.52
C LYS A 22 5.74 -10.63 -8.42
N MET A 23 5.24 -10.84 -7.20
CA MET A 23 3.82 -11.15 -6.99
C MET A 23 2.95 -9.90 -7.19
N LEU A 24 3.37 -8.74 -6.67
CA LEU A 24 2.61 -7.49 -6.83
C LEU A 24 2.40 -7.09 -8.30
N TYR A 25 3.31 -7.48 -9.20
CA TYR A 25 3.15 -7.26 -10.64
C TYR A 25 2.06 -8.12 -11.28
N LYS A 26 1.75 -9.28 -10.69
CA LYS A 26 0.77 -10.24 -11.24
C LYS A 26 -0.65 -10.05 -10.72
N ILE A 27 -0.83 -9.29 -9.66
CA ILE A 27 -2.13 -9.04 -9.04
C ILE A 27 -2.78 -7.77 -9.60
N ALA A 28 -4.07 -7.59 -9.32
CA ALA A 28 -4.83 -6.40 -9.69
C ALA A 28 -4.35 -5.13 -8.95
N TYR A 29 -5.18 -4.51 -8.11
CA TYR A 29 -4.77 -3.33 -7.35
C TYR A 29 -4.21 -3.74 -5.99
N PHE A 30 -3.18 -3.03 -5.52
CA PHE A 30 -2.62 -3.28 -4.20
C PHE A 30 -2.38 -2.01 -3.40
N VAL A 31 -2.45 -2.13 -2.08
CA VAL A 31 -1.99 -1.09 -1.14
C VAL A 31 -1.05 -1.75 -0.14
N VAL A 32 0.22 -1.35 -0.16
CA VAL A 32 1.26 -1.88 0.72
C VAL A 32 1.76 -0.77 1.63
N ARG A 33 1.82 -1.02 2.93
CA ARG A 33 2.53 -0.12 3.83
C ARG A 33 4.05 -0.22 3.63
N ALA A 34 4.66 0.88 3.23
CA ALA A 34 6.10 0.96 3.02
C ALA A 34 6.87 0.87 4.33
N GLN A 35 8.03 0.21 4.27
CA GLN A 35 9.05 0.29 5.31
C GLN A 35 9.86 1.58 5.14
N LYS A 36 10.45 2.08 6.23
CA LYS A 36 11.29 3.30 6.21
C LYS A 36 12.51 3.18 5.29
N SER A 37 13.03 1.97 5.11
CA SER A 37 14.19 1.66 4.26
C SER A 37 13.87 1.47 2.78
N LEU A 38 12.62 1.67 2.36
CA LEU A 38 12.22 1.54 0.96
C LEU A 38 13.03 2.48 0.08
N GLN A 39 13.75 1.91 -0.89
CA GLN A 39 14.50 2.66 -1.87
C GLN A 39 13.64 2.98 -3.09
N TYR A 40 13.45 4.26 -3.36
CA TYR A 40 12.71 4.74 -4.51
C TYR A 40 13.28 6.07 -5.03
N LYS A 41 12.95 6.37 -6.28
CA LYS A 41 13.21 7.66 -6.93
C LYS A 41 11.88 8.31 -7.27
N SER A 42 11.64 9.52 -6.76
CA SER A 42 10.47 10.30 -7.14
C SER A 42 10.57 10.80 -8.58
N ILE A 43 9.53 10.54 -9.37
CA ILE A 43 9.40 11.03 -10.75
C ILE A 43 8.64 12.35 -10.76
N LYS A 44 7.48 12.37 -10.09
CA LYS A 44 6.55 13.51 -10.13
C LYS A 44 5.84 13.66 -8.80
N TRP A 45 5.94 14.86 -8.24
CA TRP A 45 5.21 15.24 -7.03
C TRP A 45 3.85 15.82 -7.41
N LYS A 46 2.82 15.47 -6.63
CA LYS A 46 1.52 16.12 -6.74
C LYS A 46 1.53 17.41 -5.95
N ARG A 47 0.97 18.47 -6.54
CA ARG A 47 0.76 19.75 -5.88
C ARG A 47 -0.66 19.80 -5.31
N ARG A 48 -0.83 20.53 -4.20
CA ARG A 48 -2.11 20.69 -3.45
C ARG A 48 -2.64 19.34 -2.96
N LEU A 49 -2.36 19.06 -1.70
CA LEU A 49 -2.73 17.79 -1.07
C LEU A 49 -4.02 17.98 -0.27
N PRO A 50 -4.92 16.98 -0.26
CA PRO A 50 -6.08 16.99 0.63
C PRO A 50 -5.62 16.92 2.10
N LYS A 51 -6.55 17.19 3.02
CA LYS A 51 -6.29 17.12 4.46
C LYS A 51 -5.66 15.76 4.83
N ASN A 52 -4.70 15.78 5.73
CA ASN A 52 -3.98 14.61 6.27
C ASN A 52 -3.07 13.86 5.27
N VAL A 53 -3.04 14.25 3.99
CA VAL A 53 -2.03 13.77 3.04
C VAL A 53 -0.81 14.67 3.12
N LEU A 54 0.28 14.15 3.70
CA LEU A 54 1.53 14.88 3.91
C LEU A 54 2.36 14.95 2.63
N SER A 55 2.29 13.92 1.79
CA SER A 55 3.01 13.88 0.52
C SER A 55 2.39 12.86 -0.43
N GLU A 56 2.39 13.18 -1.72
CA GLU A 56 1.92 12.29 -2.77
C GLU A 56 2.85 12.42 -3.98
N ALA A 57 3.36 11.29 -4.47
CA ALA A 57 4.27 11.26 -5.61
C ALA A 57 4.10 10.00 -6.46
N SER A 58 4.40 10.11 -7.74
CA SER A 58 4.75 8.95 -8.57
C SER A 58 6.24 8.66 -8.39
N VAL A 59 6.57 7.39 -8.14
CA VAL A 59 7.91 6.92 -7.78
C VAL A 59 8.27 5.65 -8.55
N LEU A 60 9.55 5.47 -8.84
CA LEU A 60 10.11 4.20 -9.30
C LEU A 60 10.87 3.54 -8.16
N LEU A 61 10.68 2.24 -7.97
CA LEU A 61 11.46 1.50 -6.99
C LEU A 61 12.89 1.31 -7.50
N THR A 62 13.86 1.65 -6.67
CA THR A 62 15.29 1.61 -7.05
C THR A 62 16.05 0.47 -6.40
N GLY A 63 15.41 -0.29 -5.49
CA GLY A 63 16.02 -1.46 -4.88
C GLY A 63 16.39 -2.53 -5.93
N PHE A 64 17.43 -3.31 -5.62
CA PHE A 64 18.02 -4.30 -6.54
C PHE A 64 16.99 -5.27 -7.16
N TYR A 65 16.17 -5.90 -6.32
CA TYR A 65 15.11 -6.82 -6.78
C TYR A 65 13.89 -6.10 -7.37
N PRO A 66 13.30 -5.06 -6.72
CA PRO A 66 12.16 -4.34 -7.29
C PRO A 66 12.42 -3.79 -8.70
N LYS A 67 13.61 -3.25 -8.96
CA LYS A 67 13.98 -2.70 -10.27
C LYS A 67 13.98 -3.76 -11.39
N GLN A 68 14.18 -5.04 -11.05
CA GLN A 68 14.14 -6.13 -12.02
C GLN A 68 12.72 -6.61 -12.33
N TYR A 69 11.78 -6.47 -11.39
CA TYR A 69 10.44 -7.07 -11.49
C TYR A 69 9.31 -6.05 -11.62
N TYR A 70 9.55 -4.78 -11.30
CA TYR A 70 8.53 -3.73 -11.30
C TYR A 70 9.11 -2.44 -11.89
N LEU A 71 9.08 -2.34 -13.21
CA LEU A 71 9.60 -1.20 -13.97
C LEU A 71 8.59 -0.04 -14.08
N GLU A 72 7.33 -0.29 -13.74
CA GLU A 72 6.27 0.69 -13.84
C GLU A 72 6.27 1.67 -12.66
N PRO A 73 5.93 2.95 -12.88
CA PRO A 73 5.76 3.92 -11.81
C PRO A 73 4.68 3.48 -10.82
N LEU A 74 5.02 3.51 -9.54
CA LEU A 74 4.08 3.35 -8.44
C LEU A 74 3.70 4.70 -7.86
N ARG A 75 2.63 4.72 -7.09
CA ARG A 75 2.20 5.88 -6.31
C ARG A 75 2.62 5.70 -4.86
N LEU A 76 3.29 6.72 -4.34
CA LEU A 76 3.63 6.86 -2.94
C LEU A 76 2.68 7.88 -2.30
N VAL A 77 2.08 7.51 -1.18
CA VAL A 77 1.21 8.37 -0.37
C VAL A 77 1.72 8.37 1.07
N LYS A 78 2.07 9.54 1.59
CA LYS A 78 2.30 9.75 3.02
C LYS A 78 1.06 10.35 3.65
N TYR A 79 0.57 9.69 4.68
CA TYR A 79 -0.69 10.03 5.34
C TYR A 79 -0.47 10.16 6.85
N TRP A 80 -1.02 11.22 7.45
CA TRP A 80 -1.10 11.40 8.88
C TRP A 80 -2.37 10.76 9.42
N ASP A 81 -2.21 9.76 10.28
CA ASP A 81 -3.33 9.12 10.95
C ASP A 81 -3.58 9.83 12.28
N GLU A 82 -4.69 10.56 12.37
CA GLU A 82 -5.08 11.29 13.59
C GLU A 82 -5.43 10.33 14.75
N GLU A 83 -5.99 9.14 14.48
CA GLU A 83 -6.42 8.19 15.53
C GLU A 83 -5.24 7.47 16.18
N LYS A 84 -4.19 7.18 15.40
CA LYS A 84 -2.95 6.55 15.88
C LYS A 84 -1.83 7.54 16.14
N GLU A 85 -2.08 8.82 15.89
CA GLU A 85 -1.13 9.93 16.01
C GLU A 85 0.22 9.63 15.34
N ARG A 86 0.18 9.08 14.11
CA ARG A 86 1.42 8.69 13.41
C ARG A 86 1.34 8.78 11.90
N GLU A 87 2.50 8.94 11.27
CA GLU A 87 2.66 8.87 9.82
C GLU A 87 2.65 7.42 9.31
N PHE A 88 1.93 7.22 8.22
CA PHE A 88 2.03 6.05 7.37
C PHE A 88 2.50 6.43 5.97
N THR A 89 3.32 5.58 5.38
CA THR A 89 3.69 5.67 3.97
C THR A 89 3.14 4.43 3.26
N PHE A 90 2.46 4.65 2.15
CA PHE A 90 1.85 3.61 1.34
C PHE A 90 2.43 3.63 -0.07
N ILE A 91 2.52 2.44 -0.68
CA ILE A 91 2.80 2.24 -2.10
C ILE A 91 1.60 1.54 -2.73
N THR A 92 1.20 2.00 -3.91
CA THR A 92 0.07 1.42 -4.65
C THR A 92 0.23 1.60 -6.16
N ASN A 93 -0.32 0.68 -6.94
CA ASN A 93 -0.55 0.85 -8.39
C ASN A 93 -1.96 1.43 -8.70
N ALA A 94 -2.81 1.65 -7.69
CA ALA A 94 -4.12 2.25 -7.85
C ALA A 94 -4.02 3.78 -8.03
N MET A 95 -3.88 4.19 -9.29
CA MET A 95 -3.76 5.60 -9.68
C MET A 95 -5.10 6.33 -9.74
N HIS A 96 -6.21 5.58 -9.85
CA HIS A 96 -7.56 6.10 -10.07
C HIS A 96 -8.29 6.53 -8.78
N ILE A 97 -7.88 6.01 -7.63
CA ILE A 97 -8.49 6.35 -6.33
C ILE A 97 -7.80 7.55 -5.67
N SER A 98 -8.47 8.22 -4.74
CA SER A 98 -7.86 9.31 -3.97
C SER A 98 -6.82 8.82 -2.95
N ALA A 99 -5.90 9.70 -2.56
CA ALA A 99 -4.90 9.37 -1.53
C ALA A 99 -5.55 9.08 -0.15
N PHE A 100 -6.71 9.71 0.11
CA PHE A 100 -7.54 9.39 1.26
C PHE A 100 -8.08 7.96 1.20
N GLN A 101 -8.65 7.53 0.06
CA GLN A 101 -9.13 6.16 -0.11
C GLN A 101 -8.02 5.11 0.04
N VAL A 102 -6.78 5.42 -0.39
CA VAL A 102 -5.63 4.53 -0.14
C VAL A 102 -5.42 4.32 1.37
N ALA A 103 -5.48 5.39 2.16
CA ALA A 103 -5.34 5.30 3.61
C ALA A 103 -6.53 4.56 4.26
N GLU A 104 -7.76 4.80 3.78
CA GLU A 104 -8.98 4.15 4.26
C GLU A 104 -8.99 2.65 4.00
N LEU A 105 -8.58 2.22 2.79
CA LEU A 105 -8.38 0.80 2.47
C LEU A 105 -7.42 0.14 3.46
N TYR A 106 -6.31 0.80 3.79
CA TYR A 106 -5.38 0.28 4.79
C TYR A 106 -5.95 0.28 6.21
N LYS A 107 -6.71 1.31 6.62
CA LYS A 107 -7.38 1.33 7.94
C LYS A 107 -8.34 0.16 8.12
N ASN A 108 -9.13 -0.16 7.10
CA ASN A 108 -10.09 -1.28 7.13
C ASN A 108 -9.42 -2.64 7.34
N ARG A 109 -8.11 -2.76 7.06
CA ARG A 109 -7.33 -3.98 7.36
C ARG A 109 -7.28 -4.32 8.86
N TRP A 110 -7.38 -3.34 9.75
CA TRP A 110 -7.43 -3.60 11.20
C TRP A 110 -8.75 -4.24 11.62
N GLN A 111 -9.85 -3.94 10.93
CA GLN A 111 -11.13 -4.58 11.23
C GLN A 111 -11.05 -6.10 11.01
N VAL A 112 -10.26 -6.54 10.03
CA VAL A 112 -9.97 -7.96 9.79
C VAL A 112 -9.13 -8.57 10.93
N GLU A 113 -8.14 -7.86 11.46
CA GLU A 113 -7.37 -8.34 12.63
C GLU A 113 -8.24 -8.47 13.89
N LEU A 114 -9.15 -7.52 14.09
CA LEU A 114 -10.11 -7.58 15.20
C LEU A 114 -11.04 -8.79 15.08
N PHE A 115 -11.37 -9.22 13.87
CA PHE A 115 -12.17 -10.42 13.62
C PHE A 115 -11.43 -11.69 14.07
N PHE A 116 -10.15 -11.83 13.73
CA PHE A 116 -9.34 -12.98 14.14
C PHE A 116 -9.00 -13.00 15.64
N GLN A 117 -8.78 -11.83 16.26
CA GLN A 117 -8.59 -11.76 17.72
C GLN A 117 -9.84 -12.24 18.47
N LYS A 118 -11.04 -11.88 18.02
CA LYS A 118 -12.29 -12.34 18.63
C LYS A 118 -12.56 -13.83 18.39
N ALA A 119 -12.21 -14.35 17.20
CA ALA A 119 -12.38 -15.77 16.89
C ALA A 119 -11.52 -16.69 17.77
N GLN A 120 -10.35 -16.23 18.22
CA GLN A 120 -9.48 -16.97 19.15
C GLN A 120 -9.89 -16.81 20.63
N ALA A 121 -10.76 -15.84 20.93
CA ALA A 121 -11.26 -15.57 22.28
C ALA A 121 -12.67 -16.15 22.53
N ALA A 122 -13.23 -16.89 21.58
CA ALA A 122 -14.44 -17.66 21.77
C ALA A 122 -14.09 -18.99 22.47
N PRO A 123 -14.79 -19.37 23.56
CA PRO A 123 -14.52 -20.59 24.32
C PRO A 123 -14.81 -21.87 23.53
#